data_AF-A0A536UU47-F1
#
_entry.id   AF-A0A536UU47-F1
#
_cell.length_a   1.000
_cell.length_b   1.000
_cell.length_c   1.000
_cell.angle_alpha   90.00
_cell.angle_beta   90.00
_cell.angle_gamma   90.00
#
_symmetry.space_group_name_H-M   'P 1'
#
loop_
_entity.id
_entity.type
_entity.pdbx_description
1 polymer ?
#
loop_
_entity_poly.entity_id
_entity_poly.type
_entity_poly.pdbx_seq_one_letter_code
_entity_poly.pdbx_strand_id
1 'polypeptide(L)'
;MKNKVVLFLIAAVALFVLPLIAQQFGNAWVRIIDLALLYVMLALGLNIVVGYAGLLDLGYVAFYAVGAYSLGLLASPHLTDTFEGIKAAFPNGLHAWVLI
;
A
#
# COMPACT_ATOMS: atom_id res chain seq x y z
N MET A 1 1.67 -30.05 -10.97
CA MET A 1 2.35 -28.83 -10.44
C MET A 1 2.18 -27.63 -11.36
N LYS A 2 2.43 -27.74 -12.69
CA LYS A 2 2.23 -26.68 -13.70
C LYS A 2 0.87 -25.96 -13.63
N ASN A 3 -0.25 -26.68 -13.53
CA ASN A 3 -1.59 -26.05 -13.47
C ASN A 3 -1.82 -25.20 -12.21
N LYS A 4 -1.18 -25.55 -11.08
CA LYS A 4 -1.29 -24.75 -9.84
C LYS A 4 -0.51 -23.44 -9.95
N VAL A 5 0.68 -23.48 -10.56
CA VAL A 5 1.48 -22.27 -10.83
C VAL A 5 0.74 -21.33 -11.77
N VAL A 6 0.13 -21.86 -12.83
CA VAL A 6 -0.72 -21.07 -13.75
C VAL A 6 -1.91 -20.46 -13.00
N LEU A 7 -2.57 -21.22 -12.12
CA LEU A 7 -3.66 -20.70 -11.30
C LEU A 7 -3.22 -19.56 -10.37
N PHE A 8 -2.06 -19.68 -9.70
CA PHE A 8 -1.50 -18.62 -8.86
C PHE A 8 -1.12 -17.37 -9.65
N LEU A 9 -0.58 -17.53 -10.87
CA LEU A 9 -0.30 -16.39 -11.75
C LEU A 9 -1.58 -15.67 -12.19
N ILE A 10 -2.61 -16.41 -12.56
CA ILE A 10 -3.92 -15.84 -12.92
C ILE A 10 -4.51 -15.09 -11.73
N ALA A 11 -4.44 -15.65 -10.52
CA ALA A 11 -4.91 -15.01 -9.30
C ALA A 11 -4.12 -13.72 -8.98
N ALA A 12 -2.80 -13.72 -9.14
CA ALA A 12 -1.96 -12.54 -8.92
C ALA A 12 -2.28 -11.40 -9.90
N VAL A 13 -2.44 -11.74 -11.19
CA VAL A 13 -2.85 -10.77 -12.22
C VAL A 13 -4.25 -10.24 -11.94
N ALA A 14 -5.19 -11.10 -11.57
CA ALA A 14 -6.54 -10.67 -11.22
C ALA A 14 -6.54 -9.70 -10.03
N LEU A 15 -5.73 -9.98 -9.00
CA LEU A 15 -5.59 -9.12 -7.82
C LEU A 15 -5.02 -7.74 -8.16
N PHE A 16 -4.08 -7.68 -9.12
CA PHE A 16 -3.48 -6.44 -9.59
C PHE A 16 -4.43 -5.59 -10.44
N VAL A 17 -5.28 -6.24 -11.26
CA VAL A 17 -6.24 -5.56 -12.14
C VAL A 17 -7.50 -5.12 -11.39
N LEU A 18 -7.84 -5.79 -10.28
CA LEU A 18 -9.03 -5.52 -9.47
C LEU A 18 -9.20 -4.03 -9.06
N PRO A 19 -8.18 -3.34 -8.48
CA PRO A 19 -8.32 -1.93 -8.11
C PRO A 19 -8.51 -1.01 -9.33
N LEU A 20 -7.90 -1.33 -10.48
CA LEU A 20 -8.03 -0.53 -11.72
C LEU A 20 -9.45 -0.55 -12.28
N ILE A 21 -10.14 -1.68 -12.15
CA ILE A 21 -11.56 -1.78 -12.52
C ILE A 21 -12.44 -1.09 -11.47
N ALA A 22 -12.12 -1.27 -10.18
CA ALA A 22 -12.87 -0.64 -9.09
C ALA A 22 -12.82 0.90 -9.13
N GLN A 23 -11.75 1.49 -9.65
CA GLN A 23 -11.63 2.93 -9.89
C GLN A 23 -12.76 3.49 -10.78
N GLN A 24 -13.32 2.67 -11.68
CA GLN A 24 -14.43 3.09 -12.54
C GLN A 24 -15.77 3.23 -11.80
N PHE A 25 -15.91 2.63 -10.63
CA PHE A 25 -17.14 2.62 -9.83
C PHE A 25 -17.10 3.59 -8.63
N GLY A 26 -16.02 4.37 -8.51
CA GLY A 26 -15.84 5.43 -7.52
C GLY A 26 -14.78 5.15 -6.46
N ASN A 27 -14.16 6.22 -5.94
CA ASN A 27 -13.00 6.17 -5.05
C ASN A 27 -13.23 5.40 -3.73
N ALA A 28 -14.47 5.29 -3.28
CA ALA A 28 -14.80 4.54 -2.05
C ALA A 28 -14.46 3.04 -2.17
N TRP A 29 -14.72 2.43 -3.32
CA TRP A 29 -14.46 1.01 -3.55
C TRP A 29 -12.97 0.72 -3.62
N VAL A 30 -12.22 1.59 -4.29
CA VAL A 30 -10.76 1.53 -4.38
C VAL A 30 -10.14 1.55 -2.99
N ARG A 31 -10.56 2.50 -2.15
CA ARG A 31 -10.05 2.63 -0.78
C ARG A 31 -10.36 1.40 0.08
N ILE A 32 -11.53 0.80 -0.07
CA ILE A 32 -11.88 -0.44 0.65
C ILE A 32 -10.98 -1.60 0.18
N ILE A 33 -10.76 -1.72 -1.13
CA ILE A 33 -9.90 -2.76 -1.71
C ILE A 33 -8.44 -2.58 -1.27
N ASP A 34 -7.92 -1.35 -1.29
CA ASP A 34 -6.56 -1.05 -0.85
C ASP A 34 -6.35 -1.43 0.62
N LEU A 35 -7.30 -1.07 1.50
CA LEU A 35 -7.25 -1.44 2.91
C LEU A 35 -7.34 -2.97 3.11
N ALA A 36 -8.19 -3.65 2.33
CA ALA A 36 -8.31 -5.10 2.38
C ALA A 36 -6.99 -5.79 1.96
N LEU A 37 -6.39 -5.35 0.85
CA LEU A 37 -5.10 -5.87 0.36
C LEU A 37 -3.97 -5.63 1.36
N LEU A 38 -3.94 -4.46 1.96
CA LEU A 38 -3.00 -4.10 3.02
C LEU A 38 -3.14 -5.04 4.22
N TYR A 39 -4.37 -5.32 4.67
CA TYR A 39 -4.59 -6.25 5.78
C TYR A 39 -4.26 -7.69 5.42
N VAL A 40 -4.47 -8.11 4.17
CA VAL A 40 -3.99 -9.41 3.68
C VAL A 40 -2.47 -9.49 3.73
N MET A 41 -1.75 -8.44 3.31
CA MET A 41 -0.29 -8.39 3.46
C MET A 41 0.14 -8.44 4.94
N LEU A 42 -0.54 -7.72 5.85
CA LEU A 42 -0.34 -7.82 7.30
C LEU A 42 -0.52 -9.25 7.82
N ALA A 43 -1.62 -9.90 7.45
CA ALA A 43 -1.92 -11.27 7.86
C ALA A 43 -0.89 -12.27 7.32
N LEU A 44 -0.45 -12.11 6.06
CA LEU A 44 0.59 -12.96 5.47
C LEU A 44 1.95 -12.77 6.16
N GLY A 45 2.34 -11.54 6.47
CA GLY A 45 3.57 -11.25 7.22
C GLY A 45 3.56 -11.89 8.60
N LEU A 46 2.43 -11.78 9.33
CA LEU A 46 2.27 -12.44 10.63
C LEU A 46 2.28 -13.97 10.51
N ASN A 47 1.65 -14.53 9.48
CA ASN A 47 1.66 -15.97 9.23
C ASN A 47 3.07 -16.50 8.95
N ILE A 48 3.92 -15.70 8.28
CA ILE A 48 5.32 -16.07 8.04
C ILE A 48 6.13 -16.05 9.34
N VAL A 49 6.07 -14.94 10.09
CA VAL A 49 6.90 -14.75 11.30
C VAL A 49 6.46 -15.68 12.43
N VAL A 50 5.18 -15.65 12.82
CA VAL A 50 4.68 -16.47 13.94
C VAL A 50 4.47 -17.92 13.54
N GLY A 51 4.01 -18.16 12.31
CA GLY A 51 3.69 -19.51 11.84
C GLY A 51 4.92 -20.36 11.53
N TYR A 52 5.96 -19.80 10.89
CA TYR A 52 7.14 -20.58 10.46
C TYR A 52 8.37 -20.41 11.36
N ALA A 53 8.60 -19.22 11.93
CA ALA A 53 9.77 -18.97 12.78
C ALA A 53 9.51 -19.21 14.27
N GLY A 54 8.23 -19.30 14.70
CA GLY A 54 7.84 -19.60 16.07
C GLY A 54 8.19 -18.53 17.10
N LEU A 55 8.68 -17.36 16.67
CA LEU A 55 9.02 -16.20 17.49
C LEU A 55 8.20 -15.01 17.02
N LEU A 56 7.46 -14.37 17.93
CA LEU A 56 6.71 -13.15 17.65
C LEU A 56 7.70 -11.97 17.56
N ASP A 57 8.14 -11.66 16.34
CA ASP A 57 8.84 -10.40 16.06
C ASP A 57 7.85 -9.36 15.53
N LEU A 58 7.66 -8.29 16.31
CA LEU A 58 6.78 -7.17 15.99
C LEU A 58 7.41 -6.15 15.04
N GLY A 59 8.69 -6.31 14.67
CA GLY A 59 9.42 -5.40 13.79
C GLY A 59 8.71 -5.14 12.46
N TYR A 60 8.05 -6.15 11.91
CA TYR A 60 7.24 -6.04 10.69
C TYR A 60 6.16 -4.94 10.77
N VAL A 61 5.40 -4.90 11.87
CA VAL A 61 4.32 -3.92 12.05
C VAL A 61 4.90 -2.51 12.26
N ALA A 62 6.06 -2.40 12.92
CA ALA A 62 6.75 -1.13 13.11
C ALA A 62 7.21 -0.53 11.77
N PHE A 63 7.83 -1.32 10.89
CA PHE A 63 8.21 -0.85 9.55
C PHE A 63 7.01 -0.50 8.68
N TYR A 64 5.94 -1.29 8.77
CA TYR A 64 4.67 -0.98 8.12
C TYR A 64 4.12 0.40 8.58
N ALA A 65 4.09 0.66 9.89
CA ALA A 65 3.58 1.92 10.44
C ALA A 65 4.45 3.13 10.03
N VAL A 66 5.78 3.00 10.08
CA VAL A 66 6.72 4.05 9.65
C VAL A 66 6.55 4.37 8.16
N GLY A 67 6.39 3.34 7.32
CA GLY A 67 6.13 3.51 5.88
C GLY A 67 4.80 4.20 5.60
N ALA A 68 3.71 3.75 6.25
CA ALA A 68 2.39 4.33 6.11
C ALA A 68 2.35 5.81 6.55
N TYR A 69 3.02 6.15 7.65
CA TYR A 69 3.13 7.53 8.12
C TYR A 69 3.94 8.41 7.15
N SER A 70 5.08 7.91 6.66
CA SER A 70 5.93 8.64 5.72
C SER A 70 5.19 8.91 4.40
N LEU A 71 4.48 7.91 3.86
CA LEU A 71 3.64 8.08 2.67
C LEU A 71 2.45 9.00 2.94
N GLY A 72 1.82 8.91 4.10
CA GLY A 72 0.74 9.83 4.50
C GLY A 72 1.19 11.28 4.55
N LEU A 73 2.39 11.54 5.10
CA LEU A 73 2.98 12.87 5.15
C LEU A 73 3.31 13.39 3.74
N LEU A 74 3.89 12.55 2.87
CA LEU A 74 4.22 12.88 1.48
C LEU A 74 2.96 13.07 0.60
N ALA A 75 1.88 12.35 0.86
CA ALA A 75 0.62 12.52 0.15
C ALA A 75 -0.18 13.75 0.64
N SER A 76 0.21 14.34 1.77
CA SER A 76 -0.51 15.46 2.36
C SER A 76 0.06 16.84 1.93
N PRO A 77 -0.81 17.84 1.66
CA PRO A 77 -0.36 19.21 1.36
C PRO A 77 0.40 19.88 2.51
N HIS A 78 0.24 19.38 3.74
CA HIS A 78 0.87 19.91 4.94
C HIS A 78 2.40 19.96 4.83
N LEU A 79 3.03 19.01 4.14
CA LEU A 79 4.48 19.00 3.96
C LEU A 79 4.95 20.14 3.05
N THR A 80 4.23 20.45 1.98
CA THR A 80 4.54 21.59 1.11
C THR A 80 4.19 22.94 1.72
N ASP A 81 3.16 23.00 2.57
CA ASP A 81 2.74 24.25 3.22
C ASP A 81 3.64 24.63 4.41
N THR A 82 4.20 23.64 5.11
CA THR A 82 5.05 23.86 6.29
C THR A 82 6.51 24.16 5.93
N PHE A 83 7.03 23.58 4.84
CA PHE A 83 8.44 23.69 4.47
C PHE A 83 8.65 24.49 3.19
N GLU A 84 9.07 25.75 3.32
CA GLU A 84 9.31 26.67 2.20
C GLU A 84 10.36 26.15 1.20
N GLY A 85 11.39 25.42 1.66
CA GLY A 85 12.40 24.81 0.80
C GLY A 85 11.84 23.68 -0.08
N ILE A 86 10.84 22.95 0.40
CA ILE A 86 10.15 21.91 -0.38
C ILE A 86 9.16 22.56 -1.35
N LYS A 87 8.49 23.63 -0.95
CA LYS A 87 7.63 24.44 -1.83
C LYS A 87 8.41 25.06 -2.99
N ALA A 88 9.64 25.53 -2.74
CA ALA A 88 10.52 26.06 -3.76
C ALA A 88 11.06 24.97 -4.71
N ALA A 89 11.29 23.75 -4.21
CA ALA A 89 11.73 22.60 -5.01
C ALA A 89 10.60 21.98 -5.84
N PHE A 90 9.35 22.06 -5.39
CA PHE A 90 8.16 21.53 -6.05
C PHE A 90 7.10 22.63 -6.30
N PRO A 91 7.34 23.55 -7.25
CA PRO A 91 6.49 24.73 -7.47
C PRO A 91 5.08 24.41 -7.96
N ASN A 92 4.86 23.23 -8.55
CA ASN A 92 3.54 22.75 -8.99
C ASN A 92 2.84 21.88 -7.92
N GLY A 93 3.37 21.86 -6.69
CA GLY A 93 2.94 20.95 -5.62
C GLY A 93 3.69 19.63 -5.65
N LEU A 94 3.71 18.94 -4.52
CA LEU A 94 4.30 17.60 -4.45
C LEU A 94 3.35 16.62 -5.14
N HIS A 95 3.55 16.40 -6.44
CA HIS A 95 2.85 15.39 -7.23
C HIS A 95 3.29 13.97 -6.87
N ALA A 96 3.46 13.66 -5.58
CA ALA A 96 3.96 12.37 -5.14
C ALA A 96 3.15 11.22 -5.74
N TRP A 97 1.84 11.44 -5.95
CA TRP A 97 0.92 10.56 -6.63
C TRP A 97 -0.17 11.48 -7.21
N VAL A 98 -0.44 11.49 -8.51
CA VAL A 98 -1.58 12.24 -9.05
C VAL A 98 -2.85 11.62 -8.47
N LEU A 99 -3.33 12.22 -7.38
CA LEU A 99 -4.59 11.98 -6.68
C LEU A 99 -4.72 10.60 -6.00
N ILE A 100 -4.86 10.62 -4.68
CA ILE A 100 -5.88 9.75 -4.05
C ILE A 100 -7.24 10.14 -4.63
#